data_AF-A0AAV3MA70-F1
#
_entry.id   AF-A0AAV3MA70-F1
#
_cell.length_a   1.000
_cell.length_b   1.000
_cell.length_c   1.000
_cell.angle_alpha   90.00
_cell.angle_beta   90.00
_cell.angle_gamma   90.00
#
_symmetry.space_group_name_H-M   'P 1'
#
loop_
_entity.id
_entity.type
_entity.pdbx_description
1 polymer ?
#
loop_
_entity_poly.entity_id
_entity_poly.type
_entity_poly.pdbx_seq_one_letter_code
_entity_poly.pdbx_strand_id
1 'polypeptide(L)'
;MPISSISSTSQNLYSQNENSIKNQKDLFTGKKNEHSIFLEHLMAVAGPSRFGANALTFAQLDRSMDIIKPQVISDHMPIFYSFPSEKNNTKIFSWNLLADTHKNNNYQNIEIPESIYTIPKNELEYFYTKNKISATWLYYDLSTEIYLSKNFSKKTIINEILLGSNKGVEYLLSFLNKEYKQSRLADLKKGNQDIEQSLRNREIARNSLIKHINSLPHNELCNSDIYSSIVKSLKINHTINNGSLSIANRERTLINNDKLLRKISENDFLILQECFNPKLINEKINTQTINNKKFNYIEHKYNNSDDYCSIMYDSSKYTAKYVEKFHLGRNKPCIMGLFTNNTNNHSLIMCSIHYPGEEKNTENLSQIISLIDRVNIDNTEDIYIGGDFNQIKSELETKYNLLPSITSKALGLKIISAQGASMSGPDWNGAYQGKTIDHMLTNQQGKAKALDIKYLK
;
A
#
# COMPACT_ATOMS: atom_id res chain seq x y z
N MET A 1 13.96 50.64 -40.01
CA MET A 1 14.31 51.41 -38.80
C MET A 1 13.04 52.14 -38.31
N PRO A 2 12.81 52.38 -37.00
CA PRO A 2 12.54 51.36 -35.97
C PRO A 2 11.38 51.70 -34.98
N ILE A 3 10.94 50.67 -34.23
CA ILE A 3 10.55 50.60 -32.78
C ILE A 3 9.36 51.43 -32.21
N SER A 4 8.38 50.72 -31.62
CA SER A 4 8.00 50.77 -30.17
C SER A 4 6.86 49.76 -29.90
N SER A 5 7.19 48.55 -29.43
CA SER A 5 7.22 48.10 -28.03
C SER A 5 5.86 47.61 -27.50
N ILE A 6 5.66 46.29 -27.59
CA ILE A 6 4.65 45.51 -26.88
C ILE A 6 5.11 45.39 -25.42
N SER A 7 4.31 45.89 -24.47
CA SER A 7 4.60 45.79 -23.04
C SER A 7 4.26 44.40 -22.50
N SER A 8 5.24 43.82 -21.82
CA SER A 8 5.25 42.55 -21.10
C SER A 8 4.24 42.48 -19.95
N THR A 9 3.37 41.47 -19.95
CA THR A 9 2.57 41.07 -18.77
C THR A 9 2.59 39.57 -18.48
N SER A 10 3.57 38.83 -19.00
CA SER A 10 3.73 37.39 -18.76
C SER A 10 4.97 37.00 -17.94
N GLN A 11 5.67 37.96 -17.30
CA GLN A 11 6.88 37.69 -16.50
C GLN A 11 6.74 37.86 -14.98
N ASN A 12 5.58 38.23 -14.43
CA ASN A 12 5.46 38.53 -12.99
C ASN A 12 4.86 37.43 -12.09
N LEU A 13 4.61 36.21 -12.61
CA LEU A 13 4.15 35.08 -11.79
C LEU A 13 5.25 34.07 -11.45
N TYR A 14 6.43 34.14 -12.09
CA TYR A 14 7.57 33.28 -11.77
C TYR A 14 8.58 33.93 -10.81
N SER A 15 8.65 35.26 -10.76
CA SER A 15 9.57 36.01 -9.87
C SER A 15 9.06 36.14 -8.42
N GLN A 16 7.76 35.98 -8.17
CA GLN A 16 7.22 35.99 -6.80
C GLN A 16 7.45 34.67 -6.04
N ASN A 17 7.68 33.55 -6.75
CA ASN A 17 7.96 32.27 -6.09
C ASN A 17 9.44 32.14 -5.66
N GLU A 18 10.39 32.73 -6.40
CA GLU A 18 11.82 32.65 -6.05
C GLU A 18 12.18 33.50 -4.82
N ASN A 19 11.51 34.64 -4.61
CA ASN A 19 11.71 35.45 -3.40
C ASN A 19 11.10 34.81 -2.15
N SER A 20 10.07 33.96 -2.28
CA SER A 20 9.54 33.17 -1.16
C SER A 20 10.50 32.05 -0.72
N ILE A 21 11.30 31.52 -1.66
CA ILE A 21 12.30 30.47 -1.41
C ILE A 21 13.61 31.08 -0.88
N LYS A 22 13.98 32.30 -1.30
CA LYS A 22 15.15 33.01 -0.76
C LYS A 22 14.94 33.48 0.68
N ASN A 23 13.74 33.92 1.07
CA ASN A 23 13.47 34.34 2.45
C ASN A 23 13.31 33.20 3.46
N GLN A 24 13.38 31.93 3.04
CA GLN A 24 13.44 30.78 3.94
C GLN A 24 14.87 30.30 4.24
N LYS A 25 15.89 30.87 3.59
CA LYS A 25 17.30 30.51 3.84
C LYS A 25 17.97 31.29 4.97
N ASP A 26 17.35 32.34 5.50
CA ASP A 26 17.94 33.14 6.58
C ASP A 26 17.43 32.77 7.98
N LEU A 27 16.72 31.64 8.13
CA LEU A 27 16.30 31.07 9.42
C LEU A 27 17.25 29.97 9.94
N PHE A 28 18.46 29.87 9.40
CA PHE A 28 19.46 28.88 9.79
C PHE A 28 20.49 29.44 10.78
N THR A 29 20.04 29.77 11.99
CA THR A 29 20.91 29.84 13.17
C THR A 29 20.24 29.11 14.34
N GLY A 30 20.61 27.83 14.51
CA GLY A 30 20.34 27.05 15.72
C GLY A 30 19.11 26.13 15.67
N LYS A 31 19.37 24.81 15.76
CA LYS A 31 18.45 23.66 15.74
C LYS A 31 17.79 23.39 14.38
N LYS A 32 18.17 22.26 13.76
CA LYS A 32 17.45 21.67 12.62
C LYS A 32 15.97 21.51 13.04
N ASN A 33 15.05 22.19 12.35
CA ASN A 33 13.63 21.99 12.62
C ASN A 33 13.23 20.57 12.17
N GLU A 34 12.16 20.03 12.75
CA GLU A 34 11.66 18.69 12.41
C GLU A 34 11.37 18.52 10.91
N HIS A 35 11.05 19.62 10.21
CA HIS A 35 10.81 19.63 8.78
C HIS A 35 12.08 19.36 7.95
N SER A 36 13.26 19.82 8.39
CA SER A 36 14.53 19.55 7.69
C SER A 36 15.07 18.14 7.96
N ILE A 37 14.92 17.65 9.21
CA ILE A 37 15.23 16.24 9.55
C ILE A 37 14.27 15.31 8.80
N PHE A 38 12.99 15.67 8.72
CA PHE A 38 11.99 14.94 7.96
C PHE A 38 12.28 14.96 6.46
N LEU A 39 12.72 16.09 5.89
CA LEU A 39 13.15 16.20 4.48
C LEU A 39 14.43 15.40 4.19
N GLU A 40 15.40 15.40 5.10
CA GLU A 40 16.60 14.56 4.99
C GLU A 40 16.26 13.07 5.08
N HIS A 41 15.37 12.69 6.00
CA HIS A 41 14.84 11.31 6.10
C HIS A 41 14.01 10.94 4.85
N LEU A 42 13.23 11.87 4.32
CA LEU A 42 12.52 11.74 3.05
C LEU A 42 13.48 11.48 1.89
N MET A 43 14.58 12.23 1.80
CA MET A 43 15.59 12.05 0.77
C MET A 43 16.38 10.75 0.95
N ALA A 44 16.61 10.33 2.20
CA ALA A 44 17.31 9.09 2.54
C ALA A 44 16.45 7.83 2.33
N VAL A 45 15.14 7.88 2.63
CA VAL A 45 14.23 6.73 2.57
C VAL A 45 13.48 6.65 1.23
N ALA A 46 13.12 7.78 0.61
CA ALA A 46 12.47 7.78 -0.70
C ALA A 46 13.46 7.62 -1.87
N GLY A 47 14.74 7.96 -1.66
CA GLY A 47 15.63 8.31 -2.75
C GLY A 47 15.08 9.47 -3.60
N PRO A 48 15.92 10.16 -4.39
CA PRO A 48 15.45 11.24 -5.28
C PRO A 48 14.42 10.79 -6.34
N SER A 49 14.16 9.49 -6.50
CA SER A 49 13.50 8.87 -7.66
C SER A 49 12.11 8.25 -7.44
N ARG A 50 11.38 8.50 -6.33
CA ARG A 50 10.08 7.80 -6.08
C ARG A 50 8.97 8.65 -5.41
N PHE A 51 8.13 9.38 -6.16
CA PHE A 51 7.00 10.18 -5.61
C PHE A 51 5.69 9.40 -5.66
N GLY A 52 5.65 8.25 -6.33
CA GLY A 52 4.40 7.50 -6.51
C GLY A 52 3.98 6.63 -5.32
N ALA A 53 4.84 6.45 -4.32
CA ALA A 53 4.84 5.22 -3.55
C ALA A 53 5.00 5.42 -2.01
N ASN A 54 5.19 6.65 -1.53
CA ASN A 54 5.34 6.92 -0.09
C ASN A 54 4.04 7.27 0.62
N ALA A 55 3.12 6.31 0.68
CA ALA A 55 1.84 6.42 1.40
C ALA A 55 1.97 7.05 2.81
N LEU A 56 3.01 6.70 3.58
CA LEU A 56 3.26 7.24 4.92
C LEU A 56 3.90 8.62 4.97
N THR A 57 4.82 8.93 4.05
CA THR A 57 5.33 10.30 3.95
C THR A 57 4.17 11.25 3.67
N PHE A 58 3.23 10.82 2.81
CA PHE A 58 2.06 11.61 2.47
C PHE A 58 1.03 11.66 3.60
N ALA A 59 0.89 10.59 4.40
CA ALA A 59 0.13 10.62 5.65
C ALA A 59 0.66 11.65 6.66
N GLN A 60 1.97 11.90 6.66
CA GLN A 60 2.61 12.93 7.50
C GLN A 60 2.52 14.34 6.91
N LEU A 61 2.19 14.47 5.61
CA LEU A 61 1.99 15.71 4.87
C LEU A 61 0.52 16.15 4.81
N ASP A 62 -0.44 15.29 5.14
CA ASP A 62 -1.85 15.62 5.38
C ASP A 62 -2.01 16.48 6.67
N ARG A 63 -1.19 17.53 6.83
CA ARG A 63 -1.12 18.40 8.02
C ARG A 63 -2.32 19.31 8.19
N SER A 64 -3.15 19.44 7.15
CA SER A 64 -4.48 20.02 7.25
C SER A 64 -5.38 19.41 6.17
N MET A 65 -6.66 19.25 6.47
CA MET A 65 -7.66 18.79 5.51
C MET A 65 -7.75 19.63 4.22
N ASP A 66 -7.09 20.80 4.18
CA ASP A 66 -7.21 21.81 3.13
C ASP A 66 -5.85 22.14 2.43
N ILE A 67 -4.73 21.49 2.79
CA ILE A 67 -3.43 21.67 2.11
C ILE A 67 -3.15 20.48 1.19
N ILE A 68 -3.01 20.76 -0.12
CA ILE A 68 -2.49 19.91 -1.21
C ILE A 68 -2.46 18.42 -0.85
N LYS A 69 -3.60 17.73 -0.99
CA LYS A 69 -3.68 16.28 -0.82
C LYS A 69 -2.67 15.62 -1.76
N PRO A 70 -1.67 14.90 -1.25
CA PRO A 70 -0.73 14.24 -2.11
C PRO A 70 -1.42 13.18 -2.98
N GLN A 71 -1.03 13.11 -4.25
CA GLN A 71 -1.57 12.17 -5.22
C GLN A 71 -0.93 10.80 -5.03
N VAL A 72 -1.46 10.00 -4.10
CA VAL A 72 -1.05 8.61 -3.88
C VAL A 72 -2.03 7.67 -4.58
N ILE A 73 -1.54 6.60 -5.19
CA ILE A 73 -2.38 5.53 -5.79
C ILE A 73 -2.14 4.20 -5.07
N SER A 74 -0.89 3.88 -4.78
CA SER A 74 -0.45 2.67 -4.06
C SER A 74 0.86 2.96 -3.32
N ASP A 75 1.21 2.14 -2.34
CA ASP A 75 2.53 2.06 -1.71
C ASP A 75 3.48 1.06 -2.40
N HIS A 76 2.99 0.34 -3.41
CA HIS A 76 3.79 -0.41 -4.35
C HIS A 76 4.06 0.38 -5.64
N MET A 77 5.22 0.15 -6.24
CA MET A 77 5.55 0.67 -7.56
C MET A 77 4.99 -0.25 -8.65
N PRO A 78 4.39 0.31 -9.72
CA PRO A 78 4.00 -0.48 -10.86
C PRO A 78 5.22 -1.04 -11.60
N ILE A 79 5.13 -2.29 -12.06
CA ILE A 79 6.21 -2.98 -12.76
C ILE A 79 5.80 -3.33 -14.19
N PHE A 80 6.62 -2.94 -15.16
CA PHE A 80 6.53 -3.40 -16.54
C PHE A 80 7.50 -4.55 -16.77
N TYR A 81 7.00 -5.61 -17.40
CA TYR A 81 7.78 -6.71 -17.90
C TYR A 81 7.69 -6.77 -19.42
N SER A 82 8.82 -7.08 -20.05
CA SER A 82 8.92 -7.29 -21.50
C SER A 82 9.59 -8.62 -21.76
N PHE A 83 8.90 -9.48 -22.52
CA PHE A 83 9.36 -10.81 -22.90
C PHE A 83 9.44 -10.88 -24.43
N PRO A 84 10.58 -10.49 -25.02
CA PRO A 84 10.79 -10.66 -26.44
C PRO A 84 10.98 -12.15 -26.75
N SER A 85 10.14 -12.70 -27.62
CA SER A 85 10.36 -14.03 -28.21
C SER A 85 10.00 -14.01 -29.69
N GLU A 86 10.54 -14.97 -30.45
CA GLU A 86 10.22 -15.14 -31.87
C GLU A 86 8.74 -15.48 -32.09
N LYS A 87 8.14 -16.22 -31.15
CA LYS A 87 6.74 -16.64 -31.23
C LYS A 87 5.79 -15.52 -30.83
N ASN A 88 6.13 -14.76 -29.80
CA ASN A 88 5.27 -13.71 -29.25
C ASN A 88 6.05 -12.69 -28.42
N ASN A 89 5.94 -11.41 -28.76
CA ASN A 89 6.44 -10.35 -27.88
C ASN A 89 5.33 -10.00 -26.89
N THR A 90 5.51 -10.44 -25.64
CA THR A 90 4.52 -10.26 -24.56
C THR A 90 4.95 -9.14 -23.63
N LYS A 91 4.07 -8.15 -23.45
CA LYS A 91 4.24 -7.05 -22.48
C LYS A 91 3.25 -7.20 -21.33
N ILE A 92 3.75 -7.20 -20.10
CA ILE A 92 2.94 -7.41 -18.90
C ILE A 92 3.13 -6.24 -17.96
N PHE A 93 2.04 -5.71 -17.43
CA PHE A 93 2.03 -4.74 -16.34
C PHE A 93 1.55 -5.40 -15.07
N SER A 94 2.30 -5.26 -13.97
CA SER A 94 1.90 -5.76 -12.64
C SER A 94 1.83 -4.61 -11.65
N TRP A 95 0.78 -4.57 -10.84
CA TRP A 95 0.69 -3.58 -9.76
C TRP A 95 -0.21 -4.04 -8.61
N ASN A 96 0.36 -4.09 -7.40
CA ASN A 96 -0.43 -4.11 -6.17
C ASN A 96 -0.97 -2.69 -5.91
N LEU A 97 -2.29 -2.54 -5.78
CA LEU A 97 -2.98 -1.26 -5.63
C LEU A 97 -3.36 -0.92 -4.18
N LEU A 98 -2.90 -1.69 -3.19
CA LEU A 98 -3.15 -1.48 -1.75
C LEU A 98 -4.64 -1.44 -1.35
N ALA A 99 -5.18 -2.53 -0.85
CA ALA A 99 -6.54 -2.66 -0.33
C ALA A 99 -6.64 -2.10 1.11
N ASP A 100 -7.84 -1.72 1.55
CA ASP A 100 -8.03 -1.05 2.84
C ASP A 100 -7.75 -1.97 3.99
N THR A 101 -8.05 -3.25 3.81
CA THR A 101 -7.76 -4.27 4.82
C THR A 101 -6.26 -4.32 5.19
N HIS A 102 -5.35 -3.90 4.30
CA HIS A 102 -3.91 -3.86 4.56
C HIS A 102 -3.40 -2.48 4.98
N LYS A 103 -4.21 -1.42 4.87
CA LYS A 103 -3.84 -0.07 5.33
C LYS A 103 -3.71 0.03 6.85
N ASN A 104 -4.40 -0.82 7.60
CA ASN A 104 -4.29 -0.84 9.06
C ASN A 104 -2.89 -1.27 9.52
N ASN A 105 -2.07 -1.86 8.64
CA ASN A 105 -0.65 -2.14 8.91
C ASN A 105 0.12 -0.85 9.21
N ASN A 106 -0.33 0.30 8.68
CA ASN A 106 0.32 1.59 8.93
C ASN A 106 0.35 1.98 10.43
N TYR A 107 -0.57 1.46 11.25
CA TYR A 107 -0.54 1.69 12.71
C TYR A 107 0.65 1.03 13.40
N GLN A 108 1.34 0.09 12.77
CA GLN A 108 2.56 -0.53 13.31
C GLN A 108 3.80 0.36 13.26
N ASN A 109 3.72 1.48 12.54
CA ASN A 109 4.74 2.53 12.54
C ASN A 109 4.63 3.47 13.74
N ILE A 110 3.57 3.32 14.54
CA ILE A 110 3.48 4.02 15.81
C ILE A 110 4.39 3.28 16.78
N GLU A 111 5.54 3.88 17.06
CA GLU A 111 6.41 3.44 18.15
C GLU A 111 5.61 3.45 19.45
N ILE A 112 5.80 2.41 20.26
CA ILE A 112 5.19 2.35 21.60
C ILE A 112 5.91 3.41 22.44
N PRO A 113 5.21 4.43 22.97
CA PRO A 113 5.80 5.45 23.84
C PRO A 113 6.60 4.84 24.99
N GLU A 114 7.75 5.43 25.30
CA GLU A 114 8.57 5.04 26.44
C GLU A 114 7.80 5.22 27.76
N SER A 115 6.99 6.28 27.86
CA SER A 115 6.17 6.56 29.04
C SER A 115 5.13 5.46 29.33
N ILE A 116 4.70 4.67 28.34
CA ILE A 116 3.82 3.51 28.55
C ILE A 116 4.52 2.44 29.41
N TYR A 117 5.85 2.32 29.34
CA TYR A 117 6.61 1.37 30.18
C TYR A 117 6.67 1.73 31.67
N THR A 118 6.15 2.90 32.05
CA THR A 118 5.97 3.26 33.46
C THR A 118 4.68 2.68 34.06
N ILE A 119 3.75 2.21 33.23
CA ILE A 119 2.51 1.59 33.68
C ILE A 119 2.80 0.12 34.07
N PRO A 120 2.30 -0.37 35.22
CA PRO A 120 2.57 -1.73 35.67
C PRO A 120 2.28 -2.80 34.62
N LYS A 121 3.21 -3.75 34.45
CA LYS A 121 3.15 -4.77 33.39
C LYS A 121 1.88 -5.62 33.43
N ASN A 122 1.32 -5.89 34.61
CA ASN A 122 0.06 -6.62 34.81
C ASN A 122 -1.17 -5.82 34.35
N GLU A 123 -1.09 -4.48 34.36
CA GLU A 123 -2.16 -3.59 33.89
C GLU A 123 -2.14 -3.38 32.36
N LEU A 124 -1.00 -3.68 31.73
CA LEU A 124 -0.81 -3.67 30.29
C LEU A 124 -0.43 -5.06 29.76
N GLU A 125 -0.74 -6.14 30.49
CA GLU A 125 -0.23 -7.48 30.19
C GLU A 125 -0.62 -7.93 28.78
N TYR A 126 -1.81 -7.54 28.32
CA TYR A 126 -2.26 -7.73 26.94
C TYR A 126 -1.35 -7.07 25.89
N PHE A 127 -0.80 -5.89 26.19
CA PHE A 127 0.16 -5.19 25.34
C PHE A 127 1.56 -5.78 25.39
N TYR A 128 1.97 -6.29 26.55
CA TYR A 128 3.32 -6.85 26.75
C TYR A 128 3.46 -8.32 26.33
N THR A 129 2.40 -9.12 26.42
CA THR A 129 2.45 -10.58 26.18
C THR A 129 2.20 -10.97 24.73
N LYS A 130 1.58 -10.09 23.92
CA LYS A 130 1.22 -10.38 22.52
C LYS A 130 1.85 -9.43 21.51
N ASN A 131 3.18 -9.40 21.48
CA ASN A 131 3.97 -8.82 20.39
C ASN A 131 3.74 -7.31 20.19
N LYS A 132 4.61 -6.62 19.43
CA LYS A 132 4.48 -5.18 19.10
C LYS A 132 3.08 -4.82 18.53
N ILE A 133 2.41 -5.81 17.93
CA ILE A 133 1.08 -5.76 17.32
C ILE A 133 -0.05 -5.38 18.29
N SER A 134 0.04 -5.74 19.57
CA SER A 134 -1.08 -5.46 20.49
C SER A 134 -1.17 -3.98 20.90
N ALA A 135 -0.05 -3.27 20.97
CA ALA A 135 -0.04 -1.83 21.25
C ALA A 135 -0.54 -1.00 20.06
N THR A 136 -0.35 -1.48 18.83
CA THR A 136 -0.81 -0.79 17.62
C THR A 136 -2.33 -0.85 17.49
N TRP A 137 -2.95 -1.89 18.06
CA TRP A 137 -4.41 -2.02 18.16
C TRP A 137 -5.03 -1.02 19.11
N LEU A 138 -4.36 -0.66 20.22
CA LEU A 138 -4.85 0.40 21.12
C LEU A 138 -4.97 1.73 20.39
N TYR A 139 -3.94 2.11 19.64
CA TYR A 139 -3.93 3.36 18.89
C TYR A 139 -4.91 3.36 17.71
N TYR A 140 -5.08 2.20 17.06
CA TYR A 140 -6.11 1.98 16.05
C TYR A 140 -7.53 2.13 16.62
N ASP A 141 -7.80 1.47 17.76
CA ASP A 141 -9.08 1.52 18.45
C ASP A 141 -9.41 2.95 18.87
N LEU A 142 -8.44 3.62 19.52
CA LEU A 142 -8.57 5.00 19.97
C LEU A 142 -8.85 5.96 18.81
N SER A 143 -8.08 5.87 17.72
CA SER A 143 -8.28 6.75 16.57
C SER A 143 -9.66 6.53 15.97
N THR A 144 -10.09 5.28 15.84
CA THR A 144 -11.36 4.91 15.24
C THR A 144 -12.54 5.37 16.08
N GLU A 145 -12.50 5.21 17.39
CA GLU A 145 -13.56 5.67 18.28
C GLU A 145 -13.70 7.19 18.29
N ILE A 146 -12.60 7.94 18.21
CA ILE A 146 -12.64 9.41 18.07
C ILE A 146 -13.36 9.81 16.78
N TYR A 147 -13.08 9.12 15.66
CA TYR A 147 -13.73 9.37 14.37
C TYR A 147 -15.20 8.97 14.33
N LEU A 148 -15.61 7.95 15.09
CA LEU A 148 -17.00 7.50 15.18
C LEU A 148 -17.83 8.31 16.20
N SER A 149 -17.18 9.02 17.12
CA SER A 149 -17.87 9.85 18.11
C SER A 149 -18.59 11.02 17.45
N LYS A 150 -19.89 11.17 17.70
CA LYS A 150 -20.67 12.33 17.24
C LYS A 150 -20.15 13.66 17.79
N ASN A 151 -19.57 13.65 18.99
CA ASN A 151 -19.13 14.86 19.67
C ASN A 151 -17.70 15.25 19.30
N PHE A 152 -16.86 14.28 18.90
CA PHE A 152 -15.44 14.50 18.62
C PHE A 152 -15.04 14.36 17.15
N SER A 153 -15.92 13.85 16.28
CA SER A 153 -15.71 13.76 14.83
C SER A 153 -15.89 15.07 14.04
N LYS A 154 -16.25 16.17 14.71
CA LYS A 154 -16.39 17.48 14.04
C LYS A 154 -15.03 17.91 13.48
N LYS A 155 -14.98 18.33 12.21
CA LYS A 155 -13.76 18.78 11.50
C LYS A 155 -12.91 19.74 12.34
N THR A 156 -13.54 20.71 13.01
CA THR A 156 -12.85 21.69 13.85
C THR A 156 -12.15 21.05 15.05
N ILE A 157 -12.79 20.08 15.72
CA ILE A 157 -12.22 19.37 16.87
C ILE A 157 -11.06 18.48 16.42
N ILE A 158 -11.27 17.67 15.38
CA ILE A 158 -10.23 16.80 14.82
C ILE A 158 -9.01 17.63 14.39
N ASN A 159 -9.21 18.75 13.71
CA ASN A 159 -8.09 19.62 13.30
C ASN A 159 -7.28 20.13 14.49
N GLU A 160 -7.92 20.56 15.57
CA GLU A 160 -7.21 21.00 16.78
C GLU A 160 -6.36 19.88 17.39
N ILE A 161 -6.88 18.65 17.43
CA ILE A 161 -6.13 17.48 17.90
C ILE A 161 -4.95 17.18 16.95
N LEU A 162 -5.16 17.20 15.63
CA LEU A 162 -4.11 16.91 14.65
C LEU A 162 -2.98 17.95 14.64
N LEU A 163 -3.31 19.22 14.93
CA LEU A 163 -2.37 20.32 15.08
C LEU A 163 -1.56 20.25 16.38
N GLY A 164 -1.98 19.42 17.34
CA GLY A 164 -1.34 19.35 18.64
C GLY A 164 -1.56 20.60 19.50
N SER A 165 -2.65 21.35 19.27
CA SER A 165 -2.92 22.57 20.03
C SER A 165 -3.34 22.25 21.48
N ASN A 166 -3.22 23.22 22.39
CA ASN A 166 -3.71 23.07 23.77
C ASN A 166 -5.21 22.70 23.79
N LYS A 167 -5.99 23.30 22.88
CA LYS A 167 -7.42 22.98 22.71
C LYS A 167 -7.63 21.55 22.22
N GLY A 168 -6.76 21.06 21.35
CA GLY A 168 -6.72 19.66 20.92
C GLY A 168 -6.48 18.69 22.08
N VAL A 169 -5.56 19.02 22.98
CA VAL A 169 -5.29 18.24 24.20
C VAL A 169 -6.53 18.19 25.10
N GLU A 170 -7.19 19.33 25.32
CA GLU A 170 -8.44 19.40 26.10
C GLU A 170 -9.55 18.53 25.48
N TYR A 171 -9.71 18.57 24.15
CA TYR A 171 -10.67 17.72 23.47
C TYR A 171 -10.32 16.24 23.62
N LEU A 172 -9.06 15.87 23.48
CA LEU A 172 -8.62 14.48 23.67
C LEU A 172 -8.90 13.99 25.09
N LEU A 173 -8.55 14.78 26.11
CA LEU A 173 -8.84 14.45 27.51
C LEU A 173 -10.34 14.32 27.77
N SER A 174 -11.15 15.23 27.22
CA SER A 174 -12.61 15.15 27.32
C SER A 174 -13.15 13.87 26.68
N PHE A 175 -12.62 13.47 25.52
CA PHE A 175 -13.00 12.22 24.84
C PHE A 175 -12.63 10.99 25.69
N LEU A 176 -11.37 10.89 26.13
CA LEU A 176 -10.86 9.75 26.90
C LEU A 176 -11.67 9.54 28.20
N ASN A 177 -12.07 10.63 28.85
CA ASN A 177 -12.81 10.56 30.11
C ASN A 177 -14.33 10.33 29.94
N LYS A 178 -14.94 10.75 28.82
CA LYS A 178 -16.41 10.75 28.67
C LYS A 178 -16.95 9.72 27.68
N GLU A 179 -16.19 9.38 26.64
CA GLU A 179 -16.76 8.75 25.44
C GLU A 179 -15.98 7.58 24.86
N TYR A 180 -14.72 7.38 25.23
CA TYR A 180 -14.01 6.16 24.86
C TYR A 180 -14.83 4.95 25.31
N LYS A 181 -15.35 4.15 24.38
CA LYS A 181 -16.36 3.10 24.57
C LYS A 181 -15.96 1.91 23.71
N GLN A 182 -15.30 0.94 24.36
CA GLN A 182 -15.02 -0.43 23.91
C GLN A 182 -14.86 -0.61 22.39
N SER A 183 -13.64 -0.92 21.95
CA SER A 183 -13.37 -1.26 20.55
C SER A 183 -14.34 -2.32 20.03
N ARG A 184 -15.09 -1.92 19.00
CA ARG A 184 -15.99 -2.80 18.25
C ARG A 184 -15.34 -3.37 16.99
N LEU A 185 -14.11 -2.95 16.65
CA LEU A 185 -13.59 -3.03 15.28
C LEU A 185 -12.31 -3.82 15.10
N ALA A 186 -11.65 -4.27 16.18
CA ALA A 186 -10.61 -5.25 15.99
C ALA A 186 -11.26 -6.60 15.68
N ASP A 187 -11.15 -7.03 14.42
CA ASP A 187 -11.16 -8.43 14.03
C ASP A 187 -10.35 -9.24 15.05
N LEU A 188 -11.04 -9.75 16.07
CA LEU A 188 -10.60 -10.96 16.75
C LEU A 188 -10.67 -12.02 15.66
N LYS A 189 -9.58 -12.17 14.89
CA LYS A 189 -9.40 -13.30 13.99
C LYS A 189 -9.88 -14.51 14.76
N LYS A 190 -10.95 -15.14 14.27
CA LYS A 190 -11.52 -16.39 14.80
C LYS A 190 -10.36 -17.37 14.95
N GLY A 191 -9.82 -17.45 16.15
CA GLY A 191 -8.63 -18.21 16.45
C GLY A 191 -8.59 -18.37 17.95
N ASN A 192 -9.41 -19.31 18.45
CA ASN A 192 -9.45 -19.88 19.80
C ASN A 192 -9.23 -18.92 20.98
N GLN A 193 -9.47 -17.61 20.83
CA GLN A 193 -9.40 -16.64 21.90
C GLN A 193 -10.80 -16.41 22.43
N ASP A 194 -10.93 -16.59 23.74
CA ASP A 194 -12.11 -16.16 24.46
C ASP A 194 -12.30 -14.65 24.26
N ILE A 195 -13.36 -14.31 23.53
CA ILE A 195 -13.73 -12.93 23.19
C ILE A 195 -13.89 -12.13 24.47
N GLU A 196 -14.46 -12.72 25.53
CA GLU A 196 -14.70 -12.03 26.80
C GLU A 196 -13.40 -11.65 27.49
N GLN A 197 -12.41 -12.55 27.52
CA GLN A 197 -11.11 -12.25 28.10
C GLN A 197 -10.37 -11.15 27.33
N SER A 198 -10.46 -11.12 26.00
CA SER A 198 -9.88 -10.04 25.21
C SER A 198 -10.54 -8.70 25.51
N LEU A 199 -11.87 -8.68 25.65
CA LEU A 199 -12.61 -7.47 26.00
C LEU A 199 -12.24 -6.93 27.39
N ARG A 200 -12.16 -7.81 28.41
CA ARG A 200 -11.73 -7.43 29.77
C ARG A 200 -10.32 -6.87 29.79
N ASN A 201 -9.39 -7.53 29.08
CA ASN A 201 -8.01 -7.09 28.99
C ASN A 201 -7.88 -5.68 28.36
N ARG A 202 -8.71 -5.36 27.34
CA ARG A 202 -8.76 -4.02 26.74
C ARG A 202 -9.32 -2.96 27.69
N GLU A 203 -10.29 -3.33 28.52
CA GLU A 203 -10.86 -2.42 29.52
C GLU A 203 -9.84 -2.05 30.61
N ILE A 204 -9.07 -3.02 31.10
CA ILE A 204 -7.98 -2.80 32.07
C ILE A 204 -6.94 -1.85 31.46
N ALA A 205 -6.46 -2.22 30.26
CA ALA A 205 -5.54 -1.43 29.45
C ALA A 205 -5.97 0.04 29.29
N ARG A 206 -7.24 0.23 28.95
CA ARG A 206 -7.87 1.55 28.83
C ARG A 206 -7.76 2.34 30.14
N ASN A 207 -8.19 1.74 31.25
CA ASN A 207 -8.29 2.44 32.52
C ASN A 207 -6.90 2.87 33.00
N SER A 208 -5.90 2.03 32.78
CA SER A 208 -4.51 2.34 33.09
C SER A 208 -3.93 3.43 32.18
N LEU A 209 -4.25 3.43 30.87
CA LEU A 209 -3.89 4.53 29.97
C LEU A 209 -4.50 5.86 30.43
N ILE A 210 -5.80 5.90 30.72
CA ILE A 210 -6.50 7.11 31.17
C ILE A 210 -5.91 7.61 32.49
N LYS A 211 -5.67 6.71 33.45
CA LYS A 211 -5.07 7.05 34.74
C LYS A 211 -3.67 7.65 34.57
N HIS A 212 -2.85 7.06 33.71
CA HIS A 212 -1.52 7.57 33.41
C HIS A 212 -1.58 8.95 32.75
N ILE A 213 -2.40 9.12 31.71
CA ILE A 213 -2.59 10.42 31.03
C ILE A 213 -3.07 11.50 32.00
N ASN A 214 -4.05 11.20 32.86
CA ASN A 214 -4.57 12.14 33.84
C ASN A 214 -3.59 12.44 34.99
N SER A 215 -2.53 11.63 35.17
CA SER A 215 -1.49 11.90 36.17
C SER A 215 -0.42 12.88 35.69
N LEU A 216 -0.32 13.11 34.38
CA LEU A 216 0.62 14.04 33.80
C LEU A 216 0.08 15.48 33.89
N PRO A 217 0.88 16.46 34.36
CA PRO A 217 0.55 17.87 34.20
C PRO A 217 0.23 18.22 32.74
N HIS A 218 -0.71 19.13 32.51
CA HIS A 218 -1.17 19.46 31.15
C HIS A 218 -0.02 19.80 30.18
N ASN A 219 0.95 20.61 30.63
CA ASN A 219 2.10 20.98 29.82
C ASN A 219 3.06 19.81 29.53
N GLU A 220 3.14 18.83 30.42
CA GLU A 220 3.93 17.62 30.21
C GLU A 220 3.22 16.68 29.22
N LEU A 221 1.89 16.57 29.33
CA LEU A 221 1.08 15.80 28.38
C LEU A 221 1.20 16.36 26.96
N CYS A 222 1.15 17.68 26.77
CA CYS A 222 1.34 18.32 25.46
C CYS A 222 2.65 17.91 24.78
N ASN A 223 3.71 17.68 25.57
CA ASN A 223 5.04 17.33 25.10
C ASN A 223 5.34 15.82 25.20
N SER A 224 4.37 15.00 25.60
CA SER A 224 4.56 13.58 25.81
C SER A 224 4.59 12.80 24.49
N ASP A 225 5.36 11.72 24.48
CA ASP A 225 5.40 10.70 23.44
C ASP A 225 4.05 9.95 23.30
N ILE A 226 3.27 9.82 24.37
CA ILE A 226 1.88 9.30 24.32
C ILE A 226 1.00 10.21 23.48
N TYR A 227 0.99 11.52 23.76
CA TYR A 227 0.17 12.45 22.99
C TYR A 227 0.60 12.46 21.52
N SER A 228 1.91 12.50 21.26
CA SER A 228 2.47 12.37 19.91
C SER A 228 1.97 11.10 19.19
N SER A 229 1.92 9.96 19.88
CA SER A 229 1.47 8.68 19.32
C SER A 229 -0.03 8.65 19.03
N ILE A 230 -0.86 9.27 19.89
CA ILE A 230 -2.30 9.45 19.65
C ILE A 230 -2.54 10.38 18.45
N VAL A 231 -1.83 11.49 18.36
CA VAL A 231 -1.92 12.40 17.20
C VAL A 231 -1.48 11.69 15.92
N LYS A 232 -0.41 10.89 15.96
CA LYS A 232 0.03 10.05 14.84
C LYS A 232 -1.04 9.04 14.43
N SER A 233 -1.69 8.37 15.39
CA SER A 233 -2.77 7.41 15.10
C SER A 233 -3.98 8.05 14.45
N LEU A 234 -4.35 9.25 14.89
CA LEU A 234 -5.42 10.04 14.29
C LEU A 234 -5.07 10.54 12.89
N LYS A 235 -3.81 10.90 12.63
CA LYS A 235 -3.32 11.24 11.29
C LYS A 235 -3.41 10.04 10.36
N ILE A 236 -2.96 8.87 10.80
CA ILE A 236 -3.07 7.62 10.03
C ILE A 236 -4.55 7.31 9.72
N ASN A 237 -5.43 7.37 10.72
CA ASN A 237 -6.87 7.16 10.53
C ASN A 237 -7.45 8.16 9.51
N HIS A 238 -7.11 9.43 9.66
CA HIS A 238 -7.52 10.49 8.74
C HIS A 238 -7.10 10.14 7.31
N THR A 239 -5.83 9.84 7.10
CA THR A 239 -5.27 9.59 5.78
C THR A 239 -5.89 8.37 5.12
N ILE A 240 -6.14 7.30 5.88
CA ILE A 240 -6.79 6.08 5.41
C ILE A 240 -8.25 6.32 5.02
N ASN A 241 -9.01 7.05 5.84
CA ASN A 241 -10.47 7.17 5.65
C ASN A 241 -10.87 8.38 4.80
N ASN A 242 -10.16 9.50 4.91
CA ASN A 242 -10.57 10.80 4.33
C ASN A 242 -9.46 11.49 3.51
N GLY A 243 -8.20 11.13 3.76
CA GLY A 243 -7.02 11.74 3.16
C GLY A 243 -6.49 10.97 1.95
N SER A 244 -5.20 11.16 1.66
CA SER A 244 -4.56 10.70 0.43
C SER A 244 -4.62 9.19 0.20
N LEU A 245 -4.73 8.38 1.26
CA LEU A 245 -4.80 6.92 1.15
C LEU A 245 -6.23 6.38 1.05
N SER A 246 -7.29 7.16 1.19
CA SER A 246 -8.66 6.64 1.00
C SER A 246 -8.89 6.05 -0.39
N ILE A 247 -9.66 4.96 -0.51
CA ILE A 247 -9.97 4.33 -1.81
C ILE A 247 -10.50 5.38 -2.77
N ALA A 248 -11.46 6.19 -2.33
CA ALA A 248 -12.08 7.20 -3.18
C ALA A 248 -11.04 8.20 -3.74
N ASN A 249 -10.03 8.59 -2.96
CA ASN A 249 -8.99 9.50 -3.43
C ASN A 249 -7.95 8.79 -4.32
N ARG A 250 -7.56 7.55 -3.99
CA ARG A 250 -6.61 6.76 -4.80
C ARG A 250 -7.22 6.36 -6.15
N GLU A 251 -8.47 5.88 -6.13
CA GLU A 251 -9.29 5.62 -7.32
C GLU A 251 -9.40 6.88 -8.17
N ARG A 252 -9.85 8.00 -7.60
CA ARG A 252 -9.94 9.28 -8.32
C ARG A 252 -8.60 9.70 -8.93
N THR A 253 -7.51 9.54 -8.19
CA THR A 253 -6.16 9.88 -8.66
C THR A 253 -5.73 8.99 -9.83
N LEU A 254 -6.00 7.68 -9.77
CA LEU A 254 -5.71 6.76 -10.85
C LEU A 254 -6.55 7.04 -12.09
N ILE A 255 -7.87 7.14 -11.95
CA ILE A 255 -8.78 7.31 -13.10
C ILE A 255 -8.59 8.65 -13.79
N ASN A 256 -8.16 9.70 -13.09
CA ASN A 256 -7.89 11.01 -13.67
C ASN A 256 -6.47 11.15 -14.25
N ASN A 257 -5.62 10.12 -14.12
CA ASN A 257 -4.28 10.13 -14.67
C ASN A 257 -4.25 9.49 -16.06
N ASP A 258 -4.76 10.22 -17.07
CA ASP A 258 -4.88 9.72 -18.44
C ASP A 258 -3.52 9.31 -19.05
N LYS A 259 -2.43 10.01 -18.70
CA LYS A 259 -1.07 9.64 -19.14
C LYS A 259 -0.65 8.27 -18.62
N LEU A 260 -0.86 8.02 -17.32
CA LEU A 260 -0.59 6.72 -16.71
C LEU A 260 -1.47 5.62 -17.32
N LEU A 261 -2.78 5.86 -17.43
CA LEU A 261 -3.72 4.90 -18.00
C LEU A 261 -3.39 4.55 -19.46
N ARG A 262 -3.02 5.55 -20.26
CA ARG A 262 -2.52 5.34 -21.63
C ARG A 262 -1.24 4.51 -21.63
N LYS A 263 -0.32 4.75 -20.70
CA LYS A 263 0.91 3.95 -20.60
C LYS A 263 0.64 2.50 -20.21
N ILE A 264 -0.31 2.29 -19.31
CA ILE A 264 -0.77 0.96 -18.90
C ILE A 264 -1.43 0.25 -20.09
N SER A 265 -2.24 0.94 -20.90
CA SER A 265 -2.97 0.35 -22.03
C SER A 265 -2.07 -0.17 -23.17
N GLU A 266 -0.78 0.21 -23.20
CA GLU A 266 0.21 -0.31 -24.15
C GLU A 266 0.56 -1.80 -23.94
N ASN A 267 0.19 -2.42 -22.82
CA ASN A 267 0.60 -3.78 -22.42
C ASN A 267 -0.41 -4.85 -22.84
N ASP A 268 0.04 -6.06 -23.15
CA ASP A 268 -0.84 -7.15 -23.54
C ASP A 268 -1.68 -7.67 -22.36
N PHE A 269 -1.07 -7.72 -21.18
CA PHE A 269 -1.68 -8.17 -19.94
C PHE A 269 -1.45 -7.17 -18.82
N LEU A 270 -2.46 -6.97 -17.99
CA LEU A 270 -2.41 -6.21 -16.75
C LEU A 270 -2.80 -7.15 -15.61
N ILE A 271 -1.91 -7.37 -14.67
CA ILE A 271 -2.17 -8.17 -13.47
C ILE A 271 -2.18 -7.24 -12.26
N LEU A 272 -3.32 -7.19 -11.57
CA LEU A 272 -3.51 -6.30 -10.44
C LEU A 272 -3.77 -7.12 -9.18
N GLN A 273 -3.12 -6.73 -8.08
CA GLN A 273 -3.35 -7.28 -6.74
C GLN A 273 -3.92 -6.18 -5.85
N GLU A 274 -4.66 -6.55 -4.82
CA GLU A 274 -5.34 -5.62 -3.91
C GLU A 274 -6.09 -4.49 -4.63
N CYS A 275 -6.69 -4.82 -5.77
CA CYS A 275 -7.33 -3.86 -6.65
C CYS A 275 -8.72 -3.49 -6.13
N PHE A 276 -8.93 -2.23 -5.75
CA PHE A 276 -10.20 -1.79 -5.17
C PHE A 276 -11.41 -1.90 -6.12
N ASN A 277 -11.23 -1.71 -7.44
CA ASN A 277 -12.32 -1.74 -8.42
C ASN A 277 -11.85 -2.13 -9.83
N PRO A 278 -11.64 -3.43 -10.11
CA PRO A 278 -11.12 -3.90 -11.40
C PRO A 278 -11.98 -3.47 -12.59
N LYS A 279 -13.31 -3.52 -12.44
CA LYS A 279 -14.26 -3.13 -13.48
C LYS A 279 -14.08 -1.69 -13.94
N LEU A 280 -14.11 -0.73 -13.01
CA LEU A 280 -13.99 0.69 -13.33
C LEU A 280 -12.63 1.01 -13.96
N ILE A 281 -11.56 0.40 -13.44
CA ILE A 281 -10.21 0.55 -14.01
C ILE A 281 -10.19 0.04 -15.45
N ASN A 282 -10.78 -1.13 -15.72
CA ASN A 282 -10.85 -1.69 -17.07
C ASN A 282 -11.68 -0.82 -18.02
N GLU A 283 -12.83 -0.31 -17.58
CA GLU A 283 -13.66 0.62 -18.35
C GLU A 283 -12.86 1.86 -18.73
N LYS A 284 -12.15 2.46 -17.77
CA LYS A 284 -11.35 3.67 -18.01
C LYS A 284 -10.11 3.40 -18.88
N ILE A 285 -9.45 2.26 -18.74
CA ILE A 285 -8.34 1.87 -19.62
C ILE A 285 -8.84 1.74 -21.07
N ASN A 286 -10.02 1.15 -21.28
CA ASN A 286 -10.64 1.00 -22.59
C ASN A 286 -11.06 2.33 -23.24
N THR A 287 -11.21 3.42 -22.49
CA THR A 287 -11.38 4.76 -23.09
C THR A 287 -10.05 5.39 -23.52
N GLN A 288 -8.92 4.84 -23.07
CA GLN A 288 -7.56 5.35 -23.33
C GLN A 288 -6.76 4.45 -24.28
N THR A 289 -7.34 3.39 -24.82
CA THR A 289 -6.67 2.48 -25.75
C THR A 289 -6.48 3.12 -27.11
N ILE A 290 -5.43 2.68 -27.80
CA ILE A 290 -5.09 3.08 -29.17
C ILE A 290 -5.19 1.83 -30.04
N ASN A 291 -5.43 2.00 -31.35
CA ASN A 291 -5.46 0.92 -32.34
C ASN A 291 -6.57 -0.13 -32.12
N ASN A 292 -7.77 0.30 -31.72
CA ASN A 292 -8.93 -0.59 -31.47
C ASN A 292 -8.67 -1.68 -30.41
N LYS A 293 -7.61 -1.56 -29.63
CA LYS A 293 -7.31 -2.45 -28.53
C LYS A 293 -8.44 -2.40 -27.50
N LYS A 294 -8.88 -3.57 -27.06
CA LYS A 294 -9.92 -3.71 -26.03
C LYS A 294 -9.49 -4.72 -24.99
N PHE A 295 -9.49 -4.30 -23.74
CA PHE A 295 -9.24 -5.16 -22.60
C PHE A 295 -10.53 -5.80 -22.10
N ASN A 296 -10.50 -7.13 -22.03
CA ASN A 296 -11.39 -7.87 -21.15
C ASN A 296 -10.70 -8.08 -19.81
N TYR A 297 -11.48 -8.29 -18.75
CA TYR A 297 -10.93 -8.54 -17.42
C TYR A 297 -11.60 -9.74 -16.75
N ILE A 298 -10.82 -10.39 -15.90
CA ILE A 298 -11.23 -11.46 -15.01
C ILE A 298 -10.84 -11.01 -13.62
N GLU A 299 -11.80 -10.96 -12.70
CA GLU A 299 -11.56 -10.59 -11.31
C GLU A 299 -11.88 -11.74 -10.34
N HIS A 300 -11.24 -11.69 -9.18
CA HIS A 300 -11.47 -12.61 -8.09
C HIS A 300 -11.23 -11.91 -6.75
N LYS A 301 -12.15 -12.13 -5.82
CA LYS A 301 -11.98 -11.78 -4.41
C LYS A 301 -12.39 -12.97 -3.55
N TYR A 302 -11.86 -13.03 -2.34
CA TYR A 302 -12.29 -14.01 -1.35
C TYR A 302 -13.34 -13.42 -0.41
N ASN A 303 -14.49 -14.07 -0.28
CA ASN A 303 -15.58 -13.62 0.59
C ASN A 303 -15.95 -12.13 0.35
N ASN A 304 -16.28 -11.40 1.41
CA ASN A 304 -16.58 -9.98 1.40
C ASN A 304 -15.32 -9.10 1.54
N SER A 305 -14.12 -9.59 1.17
CA SER A 305 -12.91 -8.76 1.17
C SER A 305 -12.98 -7.68 0.09
N ASP A 306 -12.25 -6.59 0.32
CA ASP A 306 -11.94 -5.53 -0.64
C ASP A 306 -10.61 -5.78 -1.38
N ASP A 307 -9.89 -6.84 -1.02
CA ASP A 307 -8.71 -7.35 -1.71
C ASP A 307 -9.14 -8.13 -2.96
N TYR A 308 -9.07 -7.52 -4.14
CA TYR A 308 -9.27 -8.21 -5.42
C TYR A 308 -7.95 -8.51 -6.10
N CYS A 309 -7.90 -9.68 -6.73
CA CYS A 309 -6.95 -10.03 -7.77
C CYS A 309 -7.64 -9.87 -9.14
N SER A 310 -6.91 -9.39 -10.14
CA SER A 310 -7.43 -9.24 -11.51
C SER A 310 -6.39 -9.57 -12.57
N ILE A 311 -6.85 -10.16 -13.68
CA ILE A 311 -6.11 -10.25 -14.95
C ILE A 311 -6.94 -9.51 -16.00
N MET A 312 -6.39 -8.46 -16.58
CA MET A 312 -6.90 -7.80 -17.77
C MET A 312 -6.02 -8.17 -18.96
N TYR A 313 -6.63 -8.44 -20.11
CA TYR A 313 -5.90 -8.87 -21.29
C TYR A 313 -6.47 -8.24 -22.55
N ASP A 314 -5.60 -7.98 -23.52
CA ASP A 314 -6.00 -7.52 -24.85
C ASP A 314 -6.81 -8.60 -25.58
N SER A 315 -8.13 -8.44 -25.59
CA SER A 315 -9.07 -9.37 -26.21
C SER A 315 -8.98 -9.40 -27.74
N SER A 316 -8.37 -8.38 -28.36
CA SER A 316 -8.10 -8.41 -29.79
C SER A 316 -6.95 -9.37 -30.12
N LYS A 317 -5.99 -9.53 -29.20
CA LYS A 317 -4.81 -10.38 -29.38
C LYS A 317 -4.95 -11.76 -28.75
N TYR A 318 -5.69 -11.89 -27.65
CA TYR A 318 -5.81 -13.14 -26.90
C TYR A 318 -7.25 -13.53 -26.59
N THR A 319 -7.47 -14.84 -26.54
CA THR A 319 -8.70 -15.44 -26.02
C THR A 319 -8.39 -16.28 -24.79
N ALA A 320 -9.10 -16.03 -23.69
CA ALA A 320 -9.04 -16.89 -22.50
C ALA A 320 -9.73 -18.24 -22.80
N LYS A 321 -9.00 -19.34 -22.68
CA LYS A 321 -9.49 -20.70 -22.90
C LYS A 321 -9.86 -21.40 -21.61
N TYR A 322 -9.12 -21.11 -20.55
CA TYR A 322 -9.33 -21.66 -19.22
C TYR A 322 -9.01 -20.60 -18.17
N VAL A 323 -9.76 -20.61 -17.07
CA VAL A 323 -9.56 -19.69 -15.94
C VAL A 323 -9.81 -20.47 -14.65
N GLU A 324 -8.82 -20.45 -13.77
CA GLU A 324 -8.95 -20.92 -12.39
C GLU A 324 -8.86 -19.74 -11.43
N LYS A 325 -9.80 -19.67 -10.50
CA LYS A 325 -9.80 -18.71 -9.39
C LYS A 325 -9.54 -19.48 -8.10
N PHE A 326 -8.50 -19.12 -7.37
CA PHE A 326 -8.07 -19.86 -6.19
C PHE A 326 -7.49 -18.94 -5.12
N HIS A 327 -7.16 -19.52 -3.97
CA HIS A 327 -6.60 -18.79 -2.83
C HIS A 327 -5.35 -19.46 -2.30
N LEU A 328 -4.48 -18.65 -1.71
CA LEU A 328 -3.27 -19.08 -1.02
C LEU A 328 -3.32 -18.67 0.46
N GLY A 329 -2.71 -19.51 1.32
CA GLY A 329 -2.50 -19.26 2.75
C GLY A 329 -3.67 -18.54 3.45
N ARG A 330 -3.43 -17.31 3.91
CA ARG A 330 -4.39 -16.41 4.59
C ARG A 330 -5.55 -15.92 3.69
N ASN A 331 -6.06 -16.78 2.82
CA ASN A 331 -7.09 -16.53 1.82
C ASN A 331 -6.78 -15.39 0.83
N LYS A 332 -5.52 -15.27 0.42
CA LYS A 332 -5.11 -14.26 -0.56
C LYS A 332 -5.59 -14.68 -1.96
N PRO A 333 -6.36 -13.84 -2.67
CA PRO A 333 -6.97 -14.20 -3.95
C PRO A 333 -5.92 -14.27 -5.07
N CYS A 334 -6.04 -15.29 -5.91
CA CYS A 334 -5.17 -15.53 -7.05
C CYS A 334 -5.99 -15.97 -8.27
N ILE A 335 -5.48 -15.67 -9.47
CA ILE A 335 -6.08 -16.10 -10.73
C ILE A 335 -4.99 -16.73 -11.59
N MET A 336 -5.32 -17.85 -12.23
CA MET A 336 -4.55 -18.44 -13.32
C MET A 336 -5.44 -18.50 -14.56
N GLY A 337 -4.93 -18.12 -15.72
CA GLY A 337 -5.62 -18.29 -16.98
C GLY A 337 -4.72 -18.84 -18.08
N LEU A 338 -5.29 -19.68 -18.93
CA LEU A 338 -4.69 -20.10 -20.20
C LEU A 338 -5.23 -19.19 -21.30
N PHE A 339 -4.34 -18.53 -22.01
CA PHE A 339 -4.66 -17.58 -23.07
C PHE A 339 -4.03 -18.04 -24.36
N THR A 340 -4.82 -18.06 -25.44
CA THR A 340 -4.32 -18.38 -26.78
C THR A 340 -4.30 -17.10 -27.60
N ASN A 341 -3.17 -16.84 -28.26
CA ASN A 341 -3.03 -15.74 -29.19
C ASN A 341 -3.87 -16.02 -30.46
N ASN A 342 -4.70 -15.06 -30.83
CA ASN A 342 -5.69 -15.19 -31.89
C ASN A 342 -5.08 -15.28 -33.29
N THR A 343 -3.82 -14.86 -33.49
CA THR A 343 -3.19 -14.81 -34.82
C THR A 343 -2.32 -16.03 -35.12
N ASN A 344 -1.59 -16.54 -34.12
CA ASN A 344 -0.63 -17.62 -34.30
C ASN A 344 -0.94 -18.87 -33.48
N ASN A 345 -2.07 -18.90 -32.77
CA ASN A 345 -2.51 -19.98 -31.89
C ASN A 345 -1.52 -20.38 -30.78
N HIS A 346 -0.49 -19.58 -30.54
CA HIS A 346 0.44 -19.81 -29.44
C HIS A 346 -0.28 -19.59 -28.10
N SER A 347 -0.14 -20.53 -27.18
CA SER A 347 -0.78 -20.45 -25.87
C SER A 347 0.22 -20.08 -24.78
N LEU A 348 -0.27 -19.36 -23.78
CA LEU A 348 0.48 -18.95 -22.61
C LEU A 348 -0.38 -19.03 -21.36
N ILE A 349 0.27 -19.25 -20.21
CA ILE A 349 -0.34 -19.22 -18.89
C ILE A 349 0.02 -17.90 -18.23
N MET A 350 -0.99 -17.18 -17.75
CA MET A 350 -0.84 -15.94 -17.00
C MET A 350 -1.47 -16.11 -15.62
N CYS A 351 -0.70 -15.80 -14.58
CA CYS A 351 -1.22 -15.74 -13.22
C CYS A 351 -1.05 -14.33 -12.65
N SER A 352 -2.07 -13.89 -11.91
CA SER A 352 -1.97 -12.78 -10.97
C SER A 352 -2.00 -13.37 -9.56
N ILE A 353 -0.90 -13.19 -8.82
CA ILE A 353 -0.68 -13.81 -7.51
C ILE A 353 -0.52 -12.72 -6.46
N HIS A 354 -1.23 -12.89 -5.35
CA HIS A 354 -0.97 -12.19 -4.10
C HIS A 354 -0.51 -13.24 -3.07
N TYR A 355 0.80 -13.35 -2.88
CA TYR A 355 1.40 -14.42 -2.07
C TYR A 355 1.49 -14.00 -0.59
N PRO A 356 1.32 -14.91 0.39
CA PRO A 356 1.47 -14.57 1.80
C PRO A 356 2.95 -14.45 2.23
N GLY A 357 3.31 -13.33 2.89
CA GLY A 357 4.71 -12.98 3.17
C GLY A 357 5.44 -13.79 4.25
N GLU A 358 4.74 -14.31 5.26
CA GLU A 358 5.37 -14.88 6.47
C GLU A 358 5.52 -16.41 6.48
N GLU A 359 5.15 -17.08 5.39
CA GLU A 359 5.16 -18.55 5.35
C GLU A 359 6.54 -19.07 4.96
N LYS A 360 7.11 -19.97 5.78
CA LYS A 360 8.43 -20.55 5.54
C LYS A 360 8.40 -21.81 4.65
N ASN A 361 7.24 -22.44 4.51
CA ASN A 361 7.10 -23.66 3.73
C ASN A 361 6.91 -23.39 2.23
N THR A 362 6.92 -24.46 1.44
CA THR A 362 6.75 -24.44 -0.02
C THR A 362 5.32 -24.71 -0.47
N GLU A 363 4.35 -24.78 0.45
CA GLU A 363 3.00 -25.31 0.21
C GLU A 363 2.24 -24.47 -0.84
N ASN A 364 2.15 -23.15 -0.64
CA ASN A 364 1.48 -22.26 -1.60
C ASN A 364 2.16 -22.26 -2.97
N LEU A 365 3.50 -22.26 -3.02
CA LEU A 365 4.21 -22.32 -4.28
C LEU A 365 3.96 -23.67 -4.98
N SER A 366 3.95 -24.76 -4.23
CA SER A 366 3.61 -26.09 -4.76
C SER A 366 2.20 -26.12 -5.33
N GLN A 367 1.22 -25.50 -4.66
CA GLN A 367 -0.15 -25.39 -5.15
C GLN A 367 -0.23 -24.65 -6.51
N ILE A 368 0.50 -23.53 -6.66
CA ILE A 368 0.57 -22.80 -7.94
C ILE A 368 1.18 -23.68 -9.03
N ILE A 369 2.28 -24.37 -8.73
CA ILE A 369 2.97 -25.21 -9.71
C ILE A 369 2.11 -26.41 -10.12
N SER A 370 1.45 -27.09 -9.18
CA SER A 370 0.53 -28.19 -9.49
C SER A 370 -0.69 -27.73 -10.31
N LEU A 371 -1.11 -26.48 -10.16
CA LEU A 371 -2.14 -25.87 -11.01
C LEU A 371 -1.65 -25.72 -12.46
N ILE A 372 -0.42 -25.26 -12.63
CA ILE A 372 0.21 -25.10 -13.95
C ILE A 372 0.40 -26.45 -14.62
N ASP A 373 0.93 -27.45 -13.91
CA ASP A 373 1.18 -28.79 -14.47
C ASP A 373 -0.10 -29.45 -15.03
N ARG A 374 -1.27 -29.15 -14.44
CA ARG A 374 -2.56 -29.66 -14.93
C ARG A 374 -2.98 -29.06 -16.27
N VAL A 375 -2.46 -27.88 -16.62
CA VAL A 375 -2.86 -27.11 -17.81
C VAL A 375 -1.74 -27.10 -18.87
N ASN A 376 -0.49 -27.19 -18.43
CA ASN A 376 0.72 -27.18 -19.26
C ASN A 376 1.16 -28.60 -19.66
N ILE A 377 0.24 -29.38 -20.21
CA ILE A 377 0.41 -30.84 -20.40
C ILE A 377 1.63 -31.16 -21.29
N ASP A 378 1.85 -30.36 -22.34
CA ASP A 378 2.92 -30.58 -23.32
C ASP A 378 4.21 -29.80 -23.01
N ASN A 379 4.23 -29.01 -21.93
CA ASN A 379 5.31 -28.09 -21.58
C ASN A 379 5.71 -27.12 -22.71
N THR A 380 4.74 -26.67 -23.50
CA THR A 380 4.99 -25.81 -24.66
C THR A 380 4.63 -24.35 -24.45
N GLU A 381 3.85 -24.08 -23.41
CA GLU A 381 3.25 -22.81 -23.11
C GLU A 381 4.27 -21.86 -22.47
N ASP A 382 4.18 -20.59 -22.81
CA ASP A 382 4.90 -19.57 -22.06
C ASP A 382 4.22 -19.38 -20.70
N ILE A 383 4.99 -19.42 -19.61
CA ILE A 383 4.45 -19.33 -18.25
C ILE A 383 4.82 -17.98 -17.66
N TYR A 384 3.84 -17.26 -17.11
CA TYR A 384 4.03 -15.99 -16.42
C TYR A 384 3.24 -15.99 -15.11
N ILE A 385 3.95 -16.14 -13.99
CA ILE A 385 3.37 -16.10 -12.65
C ILE A 385 3.83 -14.79 -11.99
N GLY A 386 2.99 -13.76 -12.02
CA GLY A 386 3.37 -12.43 -11.58
C GLY A 386 2.50 -11.88 -10.45
N GLY A 387 3.05 -10.90 -9.74
CA GLY A 387 2.34 -10.14 -8.72
C GLY A 387 3.19 -9.87 -7.49
N ASP A 388 2.52 -9.58 -6.39
CA ASP A 388 3.13 -9.35 -5.10
C ASP A 388 3.42 -10.69 -4.41
N PHE A 389 4.70 -11.06 -4.32
CA PHE A 389 5.12 -12.28 -3.64
C PHE A 389 5.31 -12.10 -2.14
N ASN A 390 5.23 -10.87 -1.61
CA ASN A 390 5.56 -10.51 -0.23
C ASN A 390 6.90 -11.11 0.27
N GLN A 391 7.83 -11.35 -0.65
CA GLN A 391 9.12 -11.99 -0.38
C GLN A 391 10.16 -11.43 -1.33
N ILE A 392 11.38 -11.26 -0.83
CA ILE A 392 12.49 -10.89 -1.72
C ILE A 392 12.92 -12.06 -2.59
N LYS A 393 13.55 -11.75 -3.72
CA LYS A 393 14.03 -12.74 -4.69
C LYS A 393 14.74 -13.93 -4.05
N SER A 394 15.70 -13.71 -3.14
CA SER A 394 16.47 -14.80 -2.52
C SER A 394 15.62 -15.76 -1.67
N GLU A 395 14.58 -15.24 -0.99
CA GLU A 395 13.65 -16.06 -0.22
C GLU A 395 12.79 -16.92 -1.16
N LEU A 396 12.33 -16.32 -2.25
CA LEU A 396 11.54 -17.02 -3.26
C LEU A 396 12.36 -18.06 -4.04
N GLU A 397 13.62 -17.76 -4.37
CA GLU A 397 14.57 -18.72 -4.95
C GLU A 397 14.81 -19.90 -4.03
N THR A 398 15.00 -19.65 -2.73
CA THR A 398 15.18 -20.71 -1.73
C THR A 398 13.98 -21.65 -1.73
N LYS A 399 12.76 -21.12 -1.70
CA LYS A 399 11.54 -21.95 -1.75
C LYS A 399 11.40 -22.72 -3.05
N TYR A 400 11.66 -22.06 -4.18
CA TYR A 400 11.59 -22.70 -5.48
C TYR A 400 12.57 -23.88 -5.60
N ASN A 401 13.79 -23.73 -5.06
CA ASN A 401 14.80 -24.78 -5.04
C ASN A 401 14.46 -25.94 -4.08
N LEU A 402 13.60 -25.71 -3.10
CA LEU A 402 13.12 -26.74 -2.17
C LEU A 402 11.90 -27.52 -2.71
N LEU A 403 11.32 -27.10 -3.84
CA LEU A 403 10.27 -27.88 -4.50
C LEU A 403 10.83 -29.21 -5.02
N PRO A 404 10.05 -30.31 -5.00
CA PRO A 404 10.47 -31.58 -5.58
C PRO A 404 11.00 -31.41 -7.00
N SER A 405 12.18 -31.98 -7.26
CA SER A 405 12.94 -31.77 -8.50
C SER A 405 12.17 -32.19 -9.76
N ILE A 406 11.26 -33.16 -9.65
CA ILE A 406 10.41 -33.63 -10.75
C ILE A 406 9.44 -32.53 -11.20
N THR A 407 8.93 -31.73 -10.27
CA THR A 407 7.91 -30.70 -10.51
C THR A 407 8.55 -29.35 -10.91
N SER A 408 9.61 -28.93 -10.22
CA SER A 408 10.23 -27.62 -10.47
C SER A 408 11.21 -27.59 -11.65
N LYS A 409 11.97 -28.66 -11.90
CA LYS A 409 12.91 -28.68 -13.04
C LYS A 409 12.21 -28.81 -14.40
N ALA A 410 11.02 -29.44 -14.44
CA ALA A 410 10.26 -29.61 -15.67
C ALA A 410 9.82 -28.27 -16.28
N LEU A 411 9.46 -27.29 -15.45
CA LEU A 411 8.96 -26.00 -15.92
C LEU A 411 10.06 -24.97 -16.22
N GLY A 412 11.29 -25.19 -15.77
CA GLY A 412 12.43 -24.32 -16.10
C GLY A 412 12.26 -22.84 -15.70
N LEU A 413 11.47 -22.55 -14.65
CA LEU A 413 11.12 -21.18 -14.28
C LEU A 413 12.32 -20.41 -13.69
N LYS A 414 12.33 -19.11 -13.96
CA LYS A 414 13.30 -18.12 -13.50
C LYS A 414 12.57 -16.95 -12.87
N ILE A 415 13.22 -16.30 -11.89
CA ILE A 415 12.67 -15.12 -11.21
C ILE A 415 13.20 -13.85 -11.85
N ILE A 416 12.29 -13.08 -12.43
CA ILE A 416 12.53 -11.75 -13.00
C ILE A 416 12.01 -10.70 -12.02
N SER A 417 12.90 -9.77 -11.63
CA SER A 417 12.62 -8.69 -10.68
C SER A 417 13.04 -7.36 -11.28
N ALA A 418 12.31 -6.29 -10.97
CA ALA A 418 12.72 -4.95 -11.37
C ALA A 418 13.96 -4.49 -10.58
N GLN A 419 14.76 -3.62 -11.18
CA GLN A 419 15.80 -2.91 -10.43
C GLN A 419 15.16 -1.84 -9.54
N GLY A 420 15.54 -1.80 -8.26
CA GLY A 420 15.04 -0.85 -7.28
C GLY A 420 14.28 -1.53 -6.14
N ALA A 421 13.33 -0.82 -5.54
CA ALA A 421 12.34 -1.38 -4.64
C ALA A 421 10.98 -1.34 -5.34
N SER A 422 10.16 -2.36 -5.10
CA SER A 422 8.77 -2.37 -5.51
C SER A 422 7.85 -1.98 -4.35
N MET A 423 8.29 -2.15 -3.10
CA MET A 423 7.58 -1.73 -1.90
C MET A 423 8.27 -0.52 -1.26
N SER A 424 7.53 0.57 -1.10
CA SER A 424 8.02 1.79 -0.43
C SER A 424 7.24 2.14 0.83
N GLY A 425 6.08 1.51 1.04
CA GLY A 425 5.44 1.46 2.34
C GLY A 425 6.16 0.50 3.30
N PRO A 426 5.97 0.65 4.61
CA PRO A 426 6.29 -0.38 5.58
C PRO A 426 5.25 -1.48 5.47
N ASP A 427 5.74 -2.69 5.24
CA ASP A 427 4.99 -3.94 5.40
C ASP A 427 4.73 -4.23 6.89
N TRP A 428 3.98 -5.32 7.17
CA TRP A 428 3.51 -5.73 8.51
C TRP A 428 4.61 -5.82 9.61
N ASN A 429 5.90 -5.74 9.25
CA ASN A 429 7.02 -5.64 10.20
C ASN A 429 8.16 -4.70 9.72
N GLY A 430 7.98 -3.93 8.65
CA GLY A 430 9.05 -3.12 8.03
C GLY A 430 10.18 -3.96 7.42
N ALA A 431 10.01 -5.28 7.31
CA ALA A 431 11.04 -6.21 6.85
C ALA A 431 11.32 -6.07 5.35
N TYR A 432 10.34 -5.59 4.58
CA TYR A 432 10.39 -5.46 3.12
C TYR A 432 10.30 -4.01 2.63
N GLN A 433 10.26 -3.04 3.54
CA GLN A 433 10.35 -1.62 3.20
C GLN A 433 11.63 -1.36 2.38
N GLY A 434 11.46 -0.73 1.21
CA GLY A 434 12.58 -0.42 0.32
C GLY A 434 13.15 -1.65 -0.40
N LYS A 435 12.48 -2.80 -0.38
CA LYS A 435 12.86 -4.01 -1.10
C LYS A 435 11.96 -4.26 -2.32
N THR A 436 12.42 -5.12 -3.23
CA THR A 436 11.57 -5.62 -4.33
C THR A 436 10.96 -6.94 -3.89
N ILE A 437 9.64 -6.98 -3.80
CA ILE A 437 8.82 -8.15 -3.45
C ILE A 437 7.81 -8.51 -4.55
N ASP A 438 7.65 -7.63 -5.54
CA ASP A 438 6.85 -7.87 -6.72
C ASP A 438 7.74 -8.49 -7.81
N HIS A 439 7.38 -9.70 -8.23
CA HIS A 439 8.22 -10.56 -9.07
C HIS A 439 7.41 -11.23 -10.17
N MET A 440 8.13 -11.80 -11.15
CA MET A 440 7.57 -12.69 -12.16
C MET A 440 8.37 -13.98 -12.19
N LEU A 441 7.72 -15.12 -11.98
CA LEU A 441 8.27 -16.45 -12.25
C LEU A 441 7.87 -16.85 -13.66
N THR A 442 8.85 -17.21 -14.49
CA THR A 442 8.61 -17.49 -15.92
C THR A 442 9.65 -18.40 -16.54
N ASN A 443 9.26 -19.20 -17.53
CA ASN A 443 10.18 -19.99 -18.36
C ASN A 443 10.84 -19.16 -19.49
N GLN A 444 10.45 -17.89 -19.63
CA GLN A 444 10.93 -17.01 -20.70
C GLN A 444 12.14 -16.16 -20.28
N GLN A 445 12.88 -15.68 -21.27
CA GLN A 445 13.85 -14.60 -21.05
C GLN A 445 13.13 -13.25 -21.11
N GLY A 446 13.37 -12.38 -20.13
CA GLY A 446 12.71 -11.09 -20.08
C GLY A 446 13.43 -10.07 -19.21
N LYS A 447 12.87 -8.86 -19.20
CA LYS A 447 13.35 -7.73 -18.40
C LYS A 447 12.19 -7.12 -17.64
N ALA A 448 12.48 -6.58 -16.46
CA ALA A 448 11.53 -5.85 -15.64
C ALA A 448 12.02 -4.43 -15.35
N LYS A 449 11.08 -3.48 -15.30
CA LYS A 449 11.33 -2.09 -14.95
C LYS A 449 10.21 -1.57 -14.05
N ALA A 450 10.58 -1.08 -12.86
CA ALA A 450 9.67 -0.31 -12.03
C ALA A 450 9.43 1.07 -12.67
N LEU A 451 8.17 1.51 -12.72
CA LEU A 451 7.80 2.79 -13.29
C LEU A 451 7.75 3.85 -12.19
N ASP A 452 8.57 4.88 -12.32
CA ASP A 452 8.43 6.09 -11.51
C ASP A 452 7.29 6.96 -12.06
N ILE A 453 6.21 7.05 -11.29
CA ILE A 453 4.99 7.80 -11.63
C ILE A 453 5.26 9.32 -11.69
N LYS A 454 6.38 9.82 -11.14
CA LYS A 454 6.80 11.24 -11.25
C LYS A 454 6.77 11.78 -12.67
N TYR A 455 7.18 10.96 -13.63
CA TYR A 455 7.43 11.39 -15.00
C TYR A 455 6.19 11.30 -15.90
N LEU A 456 5.03 11.01 -15.31
CA LEU A 456 3.76 10.85 -16.04
C LEU A 456 2.73 11.95 -15.73
N LYS A 457 3.15 13.06 -15.10
CA LYS A 457 2.31 14.25 -14.92
C LYS A 457 2.20 15.07 -16.20
#